data_AF-A0A7X9EZ47-F1
#
_entry.id   AF-A0A7X9EZ47-F1
#
_cell.length_a   1.000
_cell.length_b   1.000
_cell.length_c   1.000
_cell.angle_alpha   90.00
_cell.angle_beta   90.00
_cell.angle_gamma   90.00
#
_symmetry.space_group_name_H-M   'P 1'
#
loop_
_entity.id
_entity.type
_entity.pdbx_description
1 polymer ?
#
loop_
_entity_poly.entity_id
_entity_poly.type
_entity_poly.pdbx_seq_one_letter_code
_entity_poly.pdbx_strand_id
1 'polypeptide(L)'
;MENESIFQVHMPDVDVRPGLEGIFHQAKELAKGETRLADGSHLRRVVIVSPGRLLLIKDSYPPDTLPIESRMALEELLPADRVLNIAVIAYTNLDALRQDIRKAIPFFDYLLGFAYLGHAVWVFEGHRSALEMGCTGADYVLVDQCMLPFLDPGWKKIVQEKAHVKNVRILSIPDQQK
;
A
#
# COMPACT_ATOMS: atom_id res chain seq x y z
N MET A 1 -9.02 5.64 -26.17
CA MET A 1 -8.11 6.78 -25.85
C MET A 1 -8.41 7.36 -24.47
N GLU A 2 -9.67 7.49 -24.03
CA GLU A 2 -10.01 7.95 -22.66
C GLU A 2 -9.61 6.97 -21.53
N ASN A 3 -9.56 5.66 -21.80
CA ASN A 3 -9.24 4.66 -20.77
C ASN A 3 -7.77 4.52 -20.38
N GLU A 4 -6.82 5.07 -21.16
CA GLU A 4 -5.40 5.04 -20.80
C GLU A 4 -5.00 6.24 -19.93
N SER A 5 -5.69 7.38 -20.06
CA SER A 5 -5.35 8.58 -19.29
C SER A 5 -5.58 8.41 -17.79
N ILE A 6 -6.50 7.54 -17.37
CA ILE A 6 -6.75 7.29 -15.95
C ILE A 6 -5.60 6.56 -15.26
N PHE A 7 -4.72 5.89 -16.02
CA PHE A 7 -3.51 5.23 -15.48
C PHE A 7 -2.26 6.11 -15.62
N GLN A 8 -2.40 7.33 -16.17
CA GLN A 8 -1.32 8.29 -16.19
C GLN A 8 -1.06 8.77 -14.76
N VAL A 9 0.03 8.29 -14.16
CA VAL A 9 0.39 8.59 -12.77
C VAL A 9 0.58 10.09 -12.56
N HIS A 10 -0.01 10.59 -11.49
CA HIS A 10 0.11 11.95 -10.98
C HIS A 10 -0.24 11.95 -9.49
N MET A 11 0.05 13.04 -8.77
CA MET A 11 -0.54 13.23 -7.44
C MET A 11 -2.04 13.55 -7.60
N PRO A 12 -2.97 12.69 -7.15
CA PRO A 12 -4.40 12.92 -7.31
C PRO A 12 -4.88 14.09 -6.45
N ASP A 13 -6.02 14.68 -6.82
CA ASP A 13 -6.72 15.63 -5.96
C ASP A 13 -7.20 14.91 -4.69
N VAL A 14 -6.77 15.40 -3.54
CA VAL A 14 -7.06 14.81 -2.24
C VAL A 14 -8.06 15.62 -1.44
N ASP A 15 -8.92 14.91 -0.69
CA ASP A 15 -9.75 15.55 0.33
C ASP A 15 -8.88 15.86 1.57
N VAL A 16 -8.72 17.15 1.85
CA VAL A 16 -8.00 17.67 3.02
C VAL A 16 -9.02 18.29 3.97
N ARG A 17 -9.29 17.58 5.06
CA ARG A 17 -10.27 17.96 6.08
C ARG A 17 -9.81 17.55 7.48
N PRO A 18 -10.38 18.08 8.56
CA PRO A 18 -10.09 17.60 9.90
C PRO A 18 -10.38 16.10 10.07
N GLY A 19 -9.62 15.42 10.93
CA GLY A 19 -9.86 14.02 11.31
C GLY A 19 -9.20 12.96 10.42
N LEU A 20 -8.26 13.34 9.55
CA LEU A 20 -7.51 12.37 8.74
C LEU A 20 -6.72 11.36 9.60
N GLU A 21 -6.25 11.78 10.78
CA GLU A 21 -5.57 10.91 11.75
C GLU A 21 -6.43 9.69 12.09
N GLY A 22 -7.73 9.90 12.33
CA GLY A 22 -8.68 8.84 12.65
C GLY A 22 -8.89 7.87 11.49
N ILE A 23 -8.89 8.36 10.26
CA ILE A 23 -9.01 7.55 9.04
C ILE A 23 -7.78 6.66 8.87
N PHE A 24 -6.58 7.22 9.04
CA PHE A 24 -5.34 6.45 8.94
C PHE A 24 -5.16 5.47 10.11
N HIS A 25 -5.59 5.84 11.31
CA HIS A 25 -5.66 4.91 12.43
C HIS A 25 -6.58 3.72 12.10
N GLN A 26 -7.80 3.99 11.61
CA GLN A 26 -8.73 2.95 11.19
C GLN A 26 -8.17 2.07 10.07
N ALA A 27 -7.48 2.65 9.09
CA ALA A 27 -6.87 1.90 8.00
C ALA A 27 -5.82 0.89 8.52
N LYS A 28 -5.00 1.30 9.49
CA LYS A 28 -3.97 0.45 10.12
C LYS A 28 -4.59 -0.67 10.95
N GLU A 29 -5.61 -0.36 11.76
CA GLU A 29 -6.33 -1.37 12.54
C GLU A 29 -7.06 -2.35 11.63
N LEU A 30 -7.63 -1.87 10.53
CA LEU A 30 -8.17 -2.75 9.51
C LEU A 30 -7.05 -3.62 8.92
N ALA A 31 -5.92 -3.07 8.49
CA ALA A 31 -4.83 -3.86 7.90
C ALA A 31 -4.30 -5.00 8.79
N LYS A 32 -4.41 -4.89 10.12
CA LYS A 32 -4.05 -5.95 11.08
C LYS A 32 -5.07 -7.09 11.18
N GLY A 33 -6.33 -6.83 10.86
CA GLY A 33 -7.42 -7.80 10.99
C GLY A 33 -7.56 -8.73 9.79
N GLU A 34 -8.63 -9.51 9.82
CA GLU A 34 -8.89 -10.60 8.87
C GLU A 34 -10.35 -10.60 8.43
N THR A 35 -10.62 -11.16 7.25
CA THR A 35 -11.97 -11.47 6.75
C THR A 35 -12.26 -12.94 7.05
N ARG A 36 -13.31 -13.21 7.85
CA ARG A 36 -13.75 -14.58 8.14
C ARG A 36 -14.68 -15.08 7.05
N LEU A 37 -14.40 -16.26 6.52
CA LEU A 37 -15.23 -16.93 5.53
C LEU A 37 -16.25 -17.87 6.20
N ALA A 38 -17.25 -18.31 5.44
CA ALA A 38 -18.35 -19.14 5.94
C ALA A 38 -17.89 -20.53 6.43
N ASP A 39 -16.79 -21.04 5.89
CA ASP A 39 -16.17 -22.31 6.28
C ASP A 39 -15.26 -22.19 7.53
N GLY A 40 -15.20 -20.99 8.14
CA GLY A 40 -14.38 -20.72 9.32
C GLY A 40 -12.92 -20.39 9.01
N SER A 41 -12.49 -20.45 7.75
CA SER A 41 -11.19 -19.96 7.32
C SER A 41 -11.13 -18.42 7.35
N HIS A 42 -9.93 -17.86 7.27
CA HIS A 42 -9.72 -16.42 7.30
C HIS A 42 -8.77 -15.95 6.20
N LEU A 43 -9.06 -14.78 5.65
CA LEU A 43 -8.21 -14.09 4.69
C LEU A 43 -7.58 -12.86 5.37
N ARG A 44 -6.27 -12.71 5.17
CA ARG A 44 -5.56 -11.46 5.49
C ARG A 44 -5.94 -10.39 4.47
N ARG A 45 -5.65 -9.12 4.76
CA ARG A 45 -6.13 -8.02 3.90
C ARG A 45 -5.13 -6.90 3.72
N VAL A 46 -5.20 -6.28 2.55
CA VAL A 46 -4.57 -4.98 2.24
C VAL A 46 -5.66 -3.91 2.33
N VAL A 47 -5.32 -2.78 2.94
CA VAL A 47 -6.23 -1.62 3.04
C VAL A 47 -5.71 -0.48 2.17
N ILE A 48 -6.56 0.09 1.32
CA ILE A 48 -6.19 1.23 0.47
C ILE A 48 -6.99 2.43 0.93
N VAL A 49 -6.28 3.51 1.27
CA VAL A 49 -6.85 4.83 1.50
C VAL A 49 -6.87 5.56 0.16
N SER A 50 -8.07 5.78 -0.38
CA SER A 50 -8.24 6.58 -1.59
C SER A 50 -7.99 8.09 -1.33
N PRO A 51 -7.79 8.92 -2.37
CA PRO A 51 -7.63 10.36 -2.24
C PRO A 51 -8.83 11.05 -1.58
N GLY A 52 -10.04 10.54 -1.84
CA GLY A 52 -11.29 10.94 -1.17
C GLY A 52 -11.51 10.30 0.21
N ARG A 53 -10.49 9.65 0.77
CA ARG A 53 -10.44 9.07 2.12
C ARG A 53 -11.41 7.91 2.39
N LEU A 54 -11.89 7.26 1.33
CA LEU A 54 -12.55 5.96 1.45
C LEU A 54 -11.51 4.87 1.71
N LEU A 55 -11.85 3.92 2.60
CA LEU A 55 -11.07 2.73 2.90
C LEU A 55 -11.57 1.57 2.02
N LEU A 56 -10.73 1.09 1.11
CA LEU A 56 -11.00 -0.09 0.29
C LEU A 56 -10.25 -1.27 0.89
N ILE A 57 -10.95 -2.38 1.12
CA ILE A 57 -10.36 -3.61 1.64
C ILE A 57 -10.20 -4.60 0.48
N LYS A 58 -9.02 -5.21 0.37
CA LYS A 58 -8.73 -6.29 -0.56
C LYS A 58 -8.22 -7.49 0.20
N ASP A 59 -8.96 -8.58 0.14
CA ASP A 59 -8.55 -9.84 0.74
C ASP A 59 -7.37 -10.42 -0.03
N SER A 60 -6.46 -11.03 0.71
CA SER A 60 -5.32 -11.78 0.21
C SER A 60 -5.72 -13.22 -0.15
N TYR A 61 -4.73 -14.03 -0.48
CA TYR A 61 -4.88 -15.42 -0.84
C TYR A 61 -5.33 -16.26 0.36
N PRO A 62 -6.08 -17.36 0.15
CA PRO A 62 -6.38 -18.32 1.19
C PRO A 62 -5.11 -18.90 1.81
N PRO A 63 -5.12 -19.28 3.10
CA PRO A 63 -3.99 -19.93 3.75
C PRO A 63 -3.47 -21.13 2.94
N ASP A 64 -2.14 -21.31 2.95
CA ASP A 64 -1.42 -22.40 2.29
C ASP A 64 -1.57 -22.48 0.76
N THR A 65 -2.04 -21.42 0.10
CA THR A 65 -2.18 -21.38 -1.38
C THR A 65 -1.05 -20.64 -2.10
N LEU A 66 -0.18 -19.92 -1.38
CA LEU A 66 0.93 -19.19 -2.01
C LEU A 66 2.06 -20.16 -2.38
N PRO A 67 2.49 -20.25 -3.65
CA PRO A 67 3.60 -21.10 -4.07
C PRO A 67 4.89 -20.77 -3.32
N ILE A 68 5.74 -21.78 -3.10
CA ILE A 68 6.98 -21.62 -2.33
C ILE A 68 7.94 -20.62 -2.98
N GLU A 69 7.99 -20.59 -4.32
CA GLU A 69 8.81 -19.65 -5.07
C GLU A 69 8.33 -18.21 -4.88
N SER A 70 7.00 -18.00 -4.89
CA SER A 70 6.40 -16.70 -4.62
C SER A 70 6.65 -16.25 -3.18
N ARG A 71 6.57 -17.19 -2.23
CA ARG A 71 6.92 -16.93 -0.83
C ARG A 71 8.38 -16.50 -0.69
N MET A 72 9.33 -17.26 -1.24
CA MET A 72 10.76 -16.94 -1.18
C MET A 72 11.08 -15.55 -1.74
N ALA A 73 10.46 -15.17 -2.86
CA ALA A 73 10.64 -13.84 -3.44
C ALA A 73 10.16 -12.70 -2.51
N LEU A 74 9.09 -12.92 -1.74
CA LEU A 74 8.61 -11.96 -0.74
C LEU A 74 9.54 -11.86 0.46
N GLU A 75 10.06 -13.00 0.93
CA GLU A 75 10.99 -13.08 2.07
C GLU A 75 12.36 -12.44 1.75
N GLU A 76 12.75 -12.42 0.47
CA GLU A 76 13.93 -11.67 0.00
C GLU A 76 13.67 -10.15 0.04
N LEU A 77 12.45 -9.72 -0.28
CA LEU A 77 12.09 -8.30 -0.29
C LEU A 77 11.88 -7.74 1.12
N LEU A 78 11.27 -8.50 2.04
CA LEU A 78 11.07 -8.07 3.42
C LEU A 78 11.28 -9.23 4.42
N PRO A 79 11.76 -8.93 5.64
CA PRO A 79 11.90 -9.94 6.68
C PRO A 79 10.57 -10.63 6.99
N ALA A 80 10.55 -11.96 6.95
CA ALA A 80 9.38 -12.78 7.27
C ALA A 80 9.48 -13.49 8.63
N ASP A 81 10.54 -13.25 9.39
CA ASP A 81 10.73 -13.76 10.75
C ASP A 81 9.86 -13.05 11.80
N ARG A 82 9.21 -11.95 11.41
CA ARG A 82 8.31 -11.15 12.25
C ARG A 82 7.21 -10.49 11.44
N VAL A 83 6.10 -10.17 12.10
CA VAL A 83 5.03 -9.35 11.53
C VAL A 83 5.50 -7.90 11.44
N LEU A 84 5.31 -7.29 10.27
CA LEU A 84 5.66 -5.90 9.99
C LEU A 84 4.41 -5.06 9.73
N ASN A 85 4.48 -3.79 10.13
CA ASN A 85 3.57 -2.75 9.69
C ASN A 85 4.15 -2.07 8.44
N ILE A 86 3.44 -2.13 7.32
CA ILE A 86 3.93 -1.69 6.01
C ILE A 86 3.00 -0.60 5.47
N ALA A 87 3.55 0.62 5.40
CA ALA A 87 2.92 1.71 4.66
C ALA A 87 3.40 1.69 3.21
N VAL A 88 2.48 1.86 2.27
CA VAL A 88 2.78 1.86 0.83
C VAL A 88 2.32 3.18 0.23
N ILE A 89 3.23 3.86 -0.46
CA ILE A 89 2.93 5.04 -1.27
C ILE A 89 2.80 4.59 -2.72
N ALA A 90 1.60 4.64 -3.28
CA ALA A 90 1.30 4.20 -4.64
C ALA A 90 0.14 5.01 -5.25
N TYR A 91 -0.14 4.82 -6.53
CA TYR A 91 -1.20 5.56 -7.22
C TYR A 91 -2.60 5.03 -6.84
N THR A 92 -3.28 5.70 -5.91
CA THR A 92 -4.57 5.28 -5.35
C THR A 92 -5.79 5.96 -5.97
N ASN A 93 -5.67 6.52 -7.18
CA ASN A 93 -6.81 7.10 -7.90
C ASN A 93 -7.98 6.09 -7.97
N LEU A 94 -9.16 6.51 -7.52
CA LEU A 94 -10.28 5.60 -7.30
C LEU A 94 -10.79 4.97 -8.60
N ASP A 95 -10.81 5.71 -9.71
CA ASP A 95 -11.29 5.22 -10.99
C ASP A 95 -10.29 4.25 -11.62
N ALA A 96 -8.99 4.53 -11.49
CA ALA A 96 -7.92 3.61 -11.88
C ALA A 96 -8.00 2.29 -11.07
N LEU A 97 -8.15 2.38 -9.74
CA LEU A 97 -8.28 1.21 -8.86
C LEU A 97 -9.52 0.37 -9.18
N ARG A 98 -10.64 1.01 -9.56
CA ARG A 98 -11.89 0.33 -9.94
C ARG A 98 -11.75 -0.38 -11.29
N GLN A 99 -11.07 0.26 -12.24
CA GLN A 99 -10.88 -0.31 -13.57
C GLN A 99 -9.88 -1.45 -13.56
N ASP A 100 -8.69 -1.24 -12.98
CA ASP A 100 -7.67 -2.27 -12.87
C ASP A 100 -6.63 -1.91 -11.78
N ILE A 101 -6.76 -2.55 -10.61
CA ILE A 101 -5.85 -2.35 -9.49
C ILE A 101 -4.39 -2.69 -9.82
N ARG A 102 -4.15 -3.66 -10.71
CA ARG A 102 -2.79 -4.06 -11.11
C ARG A 102 -2.20 -3.13 -12.14
N LYS A 103 -2.99 -2.31 -12.84
CA LYS A 103 -2.44 -1.21 -13.63
C LYS A 103 -2.20 0.03 -12.78
N ALA A 104 -3.04 0.28 -11.78
CA ALA A 104 -2.86 1.39 -10.85
C ALA A 104 -1.68 1.16 -9.88
N ILE A 105 -1.52 -0.07 -9.39
CA ILE A 105 -0.45 -0.47 -8.46
C ILE A 105 0.17 -1.76 -9.01
N PRO A 106 1.19 -1.70 -9.88
CA PRO A 106 1.57 -2.89 -10.64
C PRO A 106 2.37 -3.95 -9.86
N PHE A 107 2.72 -3.67 -8.60
CA PHE A 107 3.23 -4.65 -7.62
C PHE A 107 2.16 -5.08 -6.60
N PHE A 108 0.87 -4.90 -6.89
CA PHE A 108 -0.21 -5.20 -5.93
C PHE A 108 -0.21 -6.65 -5.44
N ASP A 109 0.18 -7.61 -6.28
CA ASP A 109 0.26 -9.02 -5.89
C ASP A 109 1.33 -9.29 -4.82
N TYR A 110 2.39 -8.48 -4.76
CA TYR A 110 3.35 -8.53 -3.65
C TYR A 110 2.73 -8.00 -2.35
N LEU A 111 1.86 -6.98 -2.44
CA LEU A 111 1.17 -6.46 -1.25
C LEU A 111 0.20 -7.49 -0.67
N LEU A 112 -0.53 -8.20 -1.54
CA LEU A 112 -1.34 -9.35 -1.12
C LEU A 112 -0.45 -10.43 -0.49
N GLY A 113 0.70 -10.74 -1.10
CA GLY A 113 1.68 -11.67 -0.55
C GLY A 113 2.20 -11.29 0.84
N PHE A 114 2.51 -10.02 1.08
CA PHE A 114 2.91 -9.53 2.40
C PHE A 114 1.79 -9.67 3.43
N ALA A 115 0.56 -9.33 3.06
CA ALA A 115 -0.59 -9.56 3.94
C ALA A 115 -0.76 -11.06 4.24
N TYR A 116 -0.57 -11.93 3.26
CA TYR A 116 -0.61 -13.38 3.42
C TYR A 116 0.44 -13.89 4.42
N LEU A 117 1.66 -13.33 4.40
CA LEU A 117 2.71 -13.62 5.38
C LEU A 117 2.43 -13.03 6.78
N GLY A 118 1.28 -12.39 6.97
CA GLY A 118 0.83 -11.86 8.26
C GLY A 118 1.18 -10.40 8.51
N HIS A 119 1.81 -9.71 7.55
CA HIS A 119 2.10 -8.29 7.68
C HIS A 119 0.83 -7.43 7.59
N ALA A 120 0.79 -6.31 8.32
CA ALA A 120 -0.28 -5.32 8.16
C ALA A 120 0.10 -4.36 7.03
N VAL A 121 -0.67 -4.34 5.94
CA VAL A 121 -0.35 -3.53 4.75
C VAL A 121 -1.44 -2.49 4.50
N TRP A 122 -1.05 -1.22 4.46
CA TRP A 122 -1.93 -0.14 4.02
C TRP A 122 -1.29 0.74 2.94
N VAL A 123 -2.12 1.20 2.00
CA VAL A 123 -1.70 1.94 0.81
C VAL A 123 -2.34 3.31 0.79
N PHE A 124 -1.61 4.35 0.40
CA PHE A 124 -2.11 5.71 0.18
C PHE A 124 -1.27 6.44 -0.86
N GLU A 125 -1.68 7.65 -1.24
CA GLU A 125 -1.12 8.43 -2.35
C GLU A 125 0.19 9.18 -2.04
N GLY A 126 0.56 9.32 -0.76
CA GLY A 126 1.78 10.04 -0.36
C GLY A 126 1.66 11.56 -0.34
N HIS A 127 0.47 12.14 -0.53
CA HIS A 127 0.26 13.59 -0.50
C HIS A 127 0.73 14.20 0.83
N ARG A 128 1.29 15.41 0.78
CA ARG A 128 1.91 16.07 1.94
C ARG A 128 1.02 16.19 3.18
N SER A 129 -0.29 16.32 2.97
CA SER A 129 -1.29 16.44 4.06
C SER A 129 -1.48 15.14 4.83
N ALA A 130 -1.13 14.01 4.22
CA ALA A 130 -1.31 12.66 4.77
C ALA A 130 0.02 11.93 5.00
N LEU A 131 1.13 12.44 4.45
CA LEU A 131 2.42 11.73 4.42
C LEU A 131 2.91 11.31 5.81
N GLU A 132 2.93 12.24 6.76
CA GLU A 132 3.40 11.95 8.12
C GLU A 132 2.52 10.88 8.79
N MET A 133 1.22 11.15 8.92
CA MET A 133 0.28 10.21 9.54
C MET A 133 0.17 8.87 8.82
N GLY A 134 0.29 8.86 7.49
CA GLY A 134 0.26 7.66 6.67
C GLY A 134 1.46 6.76 6.92
N CYS A 135 2.61 7.35 7.24
CA CYS A 135 3.84 6.60 7.54
C CYS A 135 4.02 6.32 9.04
N THR A 136 3.44 7.10 9.96
CA THR A 136 3.62 6.91 11.41
C THR A 136 3.24 5.49 11.84
N GLY A 137 4.14 4.81 12.55
CA GLY A 137 3.93 3.45 13.05
C GLY A 137 4.23 2.33 12.05
N ALA A 138 4.71 2.66 10.85
CA ALA A 138 5.23 1.68 9.90
C ALA A 138 6.66 1.27 10.27
N ASP A 139 6.97 -0.02 10.11
CA ASP A 139 8.34 -0.55 10.16
C ASP A 139 9.06 -0.31 8.83
N TYR A 140 8.29 -0.37 7.73
CA TYR A 140 8.73 -0.13 6.37
C TYR A 140 7.78 0.81 5.64
N VAL A 141 8.36 1.74 4.87
CA VAL A 141 7.64 2.52 3.85
C VAL A 141 8.12 2.05 2.48
N LEU A 142 7.21 1.48 1.70
CA LEU A 142 7.44 1.09 0.31
C LEU A 142 6.90 2.19 -0.60
N VAL A 143 7.70 2.67 -1.54
CA VAL A 143 7.31 3.77 -2.43
C VAL A 143 7.35 3.29 -3.87
N ASP A 144 6.22 3.38 -4.54
CA ASP A 144 6.14 3.19 -5.99
C ASP A 144 7.07 4.20 -6.68
N GLN A 145 8.01 3.71 -7.48
CA GLN A 145 8.94 4.56 -8.23
C GLN A 145 8.19 5.56 -9.13
N CYS A 146 7.04 5.17 -9.69
CA CYS A 146 6.24 6.06 -10.55
C CYS A 146 5.61 7.22 -9.77
N MET A 147 5.41 7.08 -8.46
CA MET A 147 4.90 8.17 -7.61
C MET A 147 5.99 9.13 -7.14
N LEU A 148 7.27 8.72 -7.14
CA LEU A 148 8.38 9.54 -6.61
C LEU A 148 8.45 10.97 -7.18
N PRO A 149 8.29 11.21 -8.50
CA PRO A 149 8.35 12.56 -9.05
C PRO A 149 7.25 13.49 -8.54
N PHE A 150 6.17 12.93 -7.98
CA PHE A 150 4.99 13.65 -7.54
C PHE A 150 4.95 13.88 -6.02
N LEU A 151 5.93 13.36 -5.27
CA LEU A 151 6.05 13.62 -3.85
C LEU A 151 6.71 14.98 -3.58
N ASP A 152 6.21 15.68 -2.56
CA ASP A 152 6.75 16.99 -2.16
C ASP A 152 8.26 16.92 -1.88
N PRO A 153 9.03 17.98 -2.21
CA PRO A 153 10.42 18.09 -1.79
C PRO A 153 10.56 17.88 -0.28
N GLY A 154 11.46 16.98 0.11
CA GLY A 154 11.68 16.64 1.52
C GLY A 154 10.72 15.58 2.08
N TRP A 155 9.89 14.91 1.26
CA TRP A 155 9.03 13.79 1.70
C TRP A 155 9.80 12.76 2.52
N LYS A 156 11.02 12.41 2.10
CA LYS A 156 11.86 11.41 2.76
C LYS A 156 12.24 11.85 4.18
N LYS A 157 12.47 13.16 4.38
CA LYS A 157 12.73 13.75 5.69
C LYS A 157 11.51 13.63 6.60
N ILE A 158 10.31 13.89 6.08
CA ILE A 158 9.06 13.71 6.83
C ILE A 158 8.92 12.25 7.27
N VAL A 159 9.13 11.30 6.35
CA VAL A 159 9.04 9.86 6.65
C VAL A 159 10.04 9.43 7.73
N GLN A 160 11.30 9.85 7.60
CA GLN A 160 12.37 9.37 8.48
C GLN A 160 12.42 10.10 9.83
N GLU A 161 12.22 11.42 9.84
CA GLU A 161 12.41 12.24 11.05
C GLU A 161 11.12 12.46 11.82
N LYS A 162 9.97 12.62 11.13
CA LYS A 162 8.69 12.89 11.80
C LYS A 162 7.87 11.62 12.03
N ALA A 163 7.74 10.77 11.01
CA ALA A 163 7.08 9.49 11.14
C ALA A 163 7.98 8.41 11.78
N HIS A 164 9.27 8.72 12.00
CA HIS A 164 10.27 7.87 12.64
C HIS A 164 10.51 6.52 11.93
N VAL A 165 10.26 6.46 10.62
CA VAL A 165 10.44 5.21 9.84
C VAL A 165 11.87 5.11 9.33
N LYS A 166 12.62 4.10 9.80
CA LYS A 166 14.01 3.89 9.40
C LYS A 166 14.14 3.26 8.01
N ASN A 167 13.24 2.34 7.68
CA ASN A 167 13.34 1.56 6.46
C ASN A 167 12.44 2.12 5.36
N VAL A 168 13.04 2.73 4.35
CA VAL A 168 12.33 3.23 3.16
C VAL A 168 12.89 2.50 1.95
N ARG A 169 12.01 1.84 1.17
CA ARG A 169 12.39 1.15 -0.08
C ARG A 169 11.61 1.73 -1.24
N ILE A 170 12.29 1.95 -2.35
CA ILE A 170 11.66 2.31 -3.63
C ILE A 170 11.41 1.01 -4.37
N LEU A 171 10.17 0.77 -4.77
CA LEU A 171 9.78 -0.36 -5.60
C LEU A 171 9.72 0.10 -7.05
N SER A 172 10.67 -0.37 -7.84
CA SER A 172 10.65 -0.29 -9.29
C SER A 172 10.13 -1.61 -9.82
N ILE A 173 9.18 -1.55 -10.76
CA ILE A 173 8.89 -2.72 -11.57
C ILE A 173 9.93 -2.70 -12.69
N PRO A 174 10.72 -3.77 -12.86
CA PRO A 174 11.62 -3.86 -14.00
C PRO A 174 10.79 -3.61 -15.26
N ASP A 175 11.26 -2.72 -16.14
CA ASP A 175 10.58 -2.43 -17.41
C ASP A 175 10.08 -3.75 -18.00
N GLN A 176 8.76 -3.92 -18.06
CA GLN A 176 8.22 -4.96 -18.91
C GLN A 176 8.69 -4.59 -20.30
N GLN A 177 9.63 -5.37 -20.84
CA GLN A 177 10.10 -5.21 -22.21
C GLN A 177 8.87 -5.04 -23.09
N LYS A 178 8.73 -3.84 -23.65
CA LYS A 178 7.70 -3.48 -24.63
C LYS A 178 7.70 -4.47 -25.79
#